data_AF-A0A7X1PB74-F1
#
_entry.id   AF-A0A7X1PB74-F1
#
_cell.length_a   1.000
_cell.length_b   1.000
_cell.length_c   1.000
_cell.angle_alpha   90.00
_cell.angle_beta   90.00
_cell.angle_gamma   90.00
#
_symmetry.space_group_name_H-M   'P 1'
#
loop_
_entity.id
_entity.type
_entity.pdbx_description
1 polymer ?
#
loop_
_entity_poly.entity_id
_entity_poly.type
_entity_poly.pdbx_seq_one_letter_code
_entity_poly.pdbx_strand_id
1 'polypeptide(L)'
;MTAQQNYVEPTGNQKAGFQKGDGFVYAKRLPTAWETFQKEEGLPVFGGVGCKDSRDLPRADWARVGGKGTFIQLINTSTQTGMFVVEVPARGALKPQKHM
;
A
#
# COMPACT_ATOMS: atom_id res chain seq x y z
N MET A 1 31.46 -2.96 20.70
CA MET A 1 30.42 -3.20 21.73
C MET A 1 29.26 -3.90 21.04
N THR A 2 29.09 -5.19 21.28
CA THR A 2 28.04 -6.00 20.64
C THR A 2 26.71 -5.65 21.30
N ALA A 3 25.76 -5.08 20.55
CA ALA A 3 24.43 -4.79 21.07
C ALA A 3 23.78 -6.11 21.53
N GLN A 4 23.49 -6.22 22.81
CA GLN A 4 22.92 -7.42 23.42
C GLN A 4 21.48 -7.59 22.92
N GLN A 5 21.23 -8.63 22.12
CA GLN A 5 19.93 -8.90 21.53
C GLN A 5 18.98 -9.40 22.62
N ASN A 6 17.89 -8.66 22.88
CA ASN A 6 16.89 -9.03 23.86
C ASN A 6 15.76 -9.81 23.17
N TYR A 7 15.63 -11.10 23.49
CA TYR A 7 14.54 -11.94 23.01
C TYR A 7 13.31 -11.71 23.91
N VAL A 8 12.17 -11.41 23.29
CA VAL A 8 10.91 -11.20 24.02
C VAL A 8 9.97 -12.37 23.74
N GLU A 9 9.64 -13.10 24.81
CA GLU A 9 8.62 -14.14 24.81
C GLU A 9 7.23 -13.53 24.58
N PRO A 10 6.36 -14.19 23.80
CA PRO A 10 5.02 -13.68 23.54
C PRO A 10 4.18 -13.77 24.82
N THR A 11 3.65 -12.63 25.27
CA THR A 11 2.66 -12.59 26.36
C THR A 11 1.33 -12.10 25.81
N GLY A 12 0.29 -12.93 25.87
CA GLY A 12 -1.03 -12.62 25.29
C GLY A 12 -0.97 -12.48 23.76
N ASN A 13 -1.34 -11.32 23.23
CA ASN A 13 -1.35 -11.02 21.79
C ASN A 13 -0.04 -10.38 21.26
N GLN A 14 1.00 -10.30 22.09
CA GLN A 14 2.29 -9.73 21.68
C GLN A 14 3.06 -10.69 20.76
N LYS A 15 3.77 -10.14 19.78
CA LYS A 15 4.60 -10.94 18.87
C LYS A 15 5.91 -11.33 19.56
N ALA A 16 6.22 -12.63 19.52
CA ALA A 16 7.50 -13.15 19.94
C ALA A 16 8.64 -12.65 19.03
N GLY A 17 9.84 -12.55 19.59
CA GLY A 17 11.06 -12.42 18.81
C GLY A 17 12.10 -11.49 19.41
N PHE A 18 13.27 -11.47 18.79
CA PHE A 18 14.28 -10.47 19.10
C PHE A 18 13.73 -9.08 18.81
N GLN A 19 14.00 -8.12 19.69
CA GLN A 19 13.72 -6.70 19.47
C GLN A 19 15.01 -5.95 19.14
N LYS A 20 14.94 -5.02 18.18
CA LYS A 20 15.97 -3.99 18.00
C LYS A 20 15.80 -2.92 19.08
N GLY A 21 16.87 -2.15 19.34
CA GLY A 21 16.89 -1.06 20.33
C GLY A 21 15.94 0.11 20.01
N ASP A 22 15.26 0.10 18.86
CA ASP A 22 14.21 1.01 18.45
C ASP A 22 12.79 0.49 18.80
N GLY A 23 12.68 -0.64 19.51
CA GLY A 23 11.42 -1.26 19.93
C GLY A 23 10.72 -2.08 18.84
N PHE A 24 11.34 -2.28 17.67
CA PHE A 24 10.78 -3.13 16.61
C PHE A 24 11.29 -4.57 16.69
N VAL A 25 10.39 -5.54 16.45
CA VAL A 25 10.78 -6.96 16.30
C VAL A 25 11.61 -7.12 15.02
N TYR A 26 12.64 -7.97 15.03
CA TYR A 26 13.48 -8.25 13.86
C TYR A 26 12.67 -8.71 12.63
N ALA A 27 11.51 -9.34 12.84
CA ALA A 27 10.59 -9.80 11.79
C ALA A 27 9.57 -8.73 11.33
N LYS A 28 9.89 -7.43 11.46
CA LYS A 28 9.02 -6.36 10.95
C LYS A 28 8.92 -6.45 9.42
N ARG A 29 7.71 -6.65 8.91
CA ARG A 29 7.45 -6.52 7.46
C ARG A 29 7.70 -5.08 7.04
N LEU A 30 8.67 -4.87 6.16
CA LEU A 30 8.88 -3.57 5.52
C LEU A 30 7.82 -3.33 4.45
N PRO A 31 7.39 -2.07 4.24
CA PRO A 31 6.52 -1.74 3.12
C PRO A 31 7.22 -2.08 1.81
N THR A 32 6.47 -2.63 0.88
CA THR A 32 6.96 -2.92 -0.47
C THR A 32 7.09 -1.62 -1.27
N ALA A 33 7.79 -1.67 -2.41
CA ALA A 33 7.92 -0.51 -3.29
C ALA A 33 6.54 -0.02 -3.77
N TRP A 34 5.62 -0.94 -4.04
CA TRP A 34 4.24 -0.64 -4.45
C TRP A 34 3.44 0.05 -3.34
N GLU A 35 3.51 -0.43 -2.10
CA GLU A 35 2.83 0.21 -0.96
C GLU A 35 3.41 1.59 -0.64
N THR A 36 4.72 1.74 -0.79
CA THR A 36 5.40 3.03 -0.67
C THR A 36 4.89 4.00 -1.74
N PHE A 37 4.82 3.55 -2.99
CA PHE A 37 4.28 4.33 -4.10
C PHE A 37 2.81 4.75 -3.88
N GLN A 38 1.94 3.82 -3.45
CA GLN A 38 0.55 4.15 -3.14
C GLN A 38 0.43 5.23 -2.07
N LYS A 39 1.27 5.12 -1.02
CA LYS A 39 1.30 6.09 0.08
C LYS A 39 1.77 7.46 -0.40
N GLU A 40 2.79 7.51 -1.26
CA GLU A 40 3.31 8.75 -1.84
C GLU A 40 2.29 9.44 -2.76
N GLU A 41 1.55 8.67 -3.56
CA GLU A 41 0.49 9.18 -4.44
C GLU A 41 -0.75 9.65 -3.66
N GLY A 42 -0.92 9.19 -2.42
CA GLY A 42 -1.94 9.70 -1.48
C GLY A 42 -3.38 9.34 -1.84
N LEU A 43 -3.59 8.31 -2.65
CA LEU A 43 -4.93 7.85 -3.05
C LEU A 43 -5.53 6.83 -2.09
N PRO A 44 -6.87 6.70 -2.06
CA PRO A 44 -7.51 5.58 -1.37
C PRO A 44 -7.08 4.24 -1.98
N VAL A 45 -6.86 3.25 -1.10
CA VAL A 45 -6.52 1.86 -1.46
C VAL A 45 -7.68 0.96 -1.03
N PHE A 46 -8.38 0.38 -2.00
CA PHE A 46 -9.43 -0.60 -1.73
C PHE A 46 -8.82 -1.97 -1.39
N GLY A 47 -9.14 -2.49 -0.21
CA GLY A 47 -8.69 -3.80 0.27
C GLY A 47 -9.86 -4.77 0.49
N GLY A 48 -9.99 -5.78 -0.36
CA GLY A 48 -11.06 -6.78 -0.27
C GLY A 48 -10.69 -8.08 -0.96
N VAL A 49 -11.56 -9.10 -0.91
CA VAL A 49 -11.37 -10.36 -1.64
C VAL A 49 -11.56 -10.16 -3.15
N GLY A 50 -12.41 -9.21 -3.53
CA GLY A 50 -12.67 -8.83 -4.91
C GLY A 50 -13.46 -7.53 -4.98
N CYS A 51 -13.47 -6.91 -6.14
CA CYS A 51 -14.30 -5.75 -6.45
C CYS A 51 -15.41 -6.20 -7.41
N LYS A 52 -16.67 -6.12 -6.98
CA LYS A 52 -17.83 -6.48 -7.82
C LYS A 52 -18.09 -5.42 -8.90
N ASP A 53 -18.04 -4.15 -8.51
CA ASP A 53 -18.25 -3.01 -9.38
C ASP A 53 -17.20 -1.93 -9.08
N SER A 54 -16.45 -1.53 -10.10
CA SER A 54 -15.39 -0.52 -9.97
C SER A 54 -15.95 0.88 -9.70
N ARG A 55 -17.25 1.12 -9.95
CA ARG A 55 -17.96 2.38 -9.73
C ARG A 55 -18.19 2.70 -8.25
N ASP A 56 -18.22 1.68 -7.40
CA ASP A 56 -18.48 1.83 -5.97
C ASP A 56 -17.21 2.13 -5.17
N LEU A 57 -16.04 2.09 -5.81
CA LEU A 57 -14.77 2.32 -5.15
C LEU A 57 -14.59 3.80 -4.76
N PRO A 58 -14.01 4.10 -3.57
CA PRO A 58 -13.70 5.47 -3.18
C PRO A 58 -12.70 6.08 -4.16
N ARG A 59 -12.84 7.36 -4.51
CA ARG A 59 -11.95 8.02 -5.48
C ARG A 59 -11.50 9.37 -4.94
N ALA A 60 -10.23 9.70 -5.17
CA ALA A 60 -9.66 11.00 -4.87
C ALA A 60 -8.97 11.59 -6.09
N ASP A 61 -8.74 12.90 -6.10
CA ASP A 61 -8.04 13.57 -7.19
C ASP A 61 -6.59 13.07 -7.27
N TRP A 62 -6.20 12.58 -8.44
CA TRP A 62 -4.88 12.00 -8.67
C TRP A 62 -3.99 12.94 -9.47
N ALA A 63 -3.10 13.65 -8.78
CA ALA A 63 -2.24 14.66 -9.38
C ALA A 63 -1.39 14.13 -10.55
N ARG A 64 -0.88 12.89 -10.45
CA ARG A 64 -0.04 12.26 -11.48
C ARG A 64 -0.78 12.06 -12.80
N VAL A 65 -2.03 11.60 -12.74
CA VAL A 65 -2.81 11.21 -13.92
C VAL A 65 -3.77 12.32 -14.36
N GLY A 66 -4.08 13.29 -13.50
CA GLY A 66 -4.98 14.41 -13.82
C GLY A 66 -6.46 14.04 -13.89
N GLY A 67 -6.83 12.90 -13.31
CA GLY A 67 -8.22 12.45 -13.12
C GLY A 67 -8.44 11.99 -11.68
N LYS A 68 -9.61 11.42 -11.38
CA LYS A 68 -9.88 10.81 -10.07
C LYS A 68 -9.49 9.35 -10.08
N GLY A 69 -8.92 8.83 -9.01
CA GLY A 69 -8.50 7.43 -8.98
C GLY A 69 -8.47 6.79 -7.60
N THR A 70 -8.19 5.48 -7.64
CA THR A 70 -8.02 4.63 -6.46
C THR A 70 -7.19 3.41 -6.81
N PHE A 71 -6.38 2.96 -5.86
CA PHE A 71 -5.67 1.70 -5.95
C PHE A 71 -6.56 0.54 -5.52
N ILE A 72 -6.36 -0.62 -6.13
CA ILE A 72 -7.01 -1.87 -5.75
C ILE A 72 -5.91 -2.83 -5.28
N GLN A 73 -5.94 -3.19 -4.00
CA GLN A 73 -5.02 -4.15 -3.40
C GLN A 73 -5.83 -5.28 -2.76
N LEU A 74 -6.05 -6.36 -3.52
CA LEU A 74 -6.86 -7.47 -3.03
C LEU A 74 -6.10 -8.32 -2.01
N ILE A 75 -6.86 -9.07 -1.22
CA ILE A 75 -6.30 -10.04 -0.29
C ILE A 75 -5.66 -11.18 -1.09
N ASN A 76 -4.48 -11.64 -0.68
CA ASN A 76 -3.69 -12.70 -1.31
C ASN A 76 -3.20 -12.41 -2.74
N THR A 77 -3.24 -11.16 -3.22
CA THR A 77 -2.56 -10.77 -4.47
C THR A 77 -1.14 -10.29 -4.21
N SER A 78 -0.29 -10.42 -5.22
CA SER A 78 1.09 -9.91 -5.16
C SER A 78 1.11 -8.38 -5.09
N THR A 79 2.24 -7.84 -4.64
CA THR A 79 2.56 -6.39 -4.65
C THR A 79 3.63 -6.06 -5.68
N GLN A 80 3.99 -7.01 -6.57
CA GLN A 80 4.92 -6.75 -7.68
C GLN A 80 4.23 -5.99 -8.81
N THR A 81 2.95 -6.29 -9.02
CA THR A 81 2.09 -5.65 -10.00
C THR A 81 0.89 -5.06 -9.30
N GLY A 82 0.41 -3.93 -9.79
CA GLY A 82 -0.66 -3.18 -9.17
C GLY A 82 -1.88 -3.04 -10.06
N MET A 83 -3.01 -2.74 -9.44
CA MET A 83 -4.24 -2.37 -10.11
C MET A 83 -4.72 -1.03 -9.60
N PHE A 84 -5.29 -0.22 -10.48
CA PHE A 84 -5.97 1.02 -10.12
C PHE A 84 -7.10 1.30 -11.10
N VAL A 85 -8.06 2.10 -10.66
CA VAL A 85 -9.11 2.66 -11.51
C VAL A 85 -8.89 4.15 -11.59
N VAL A 86 -9.07 4.71 -12.79
CA VAL A 86 -9.04 6.15 -13.03
C VAL A 86 -10.27 6.58 -13.82
N GLU A 87 -10.82 7.74 -13.46
CA GLU A 87 -11.89 8.40 -14.19
C GLU A 87 -11.31 9.42 -15.17
N VAL A 88 -11.80 9.38 -16.41
CA VAL A 88 -11.60 10.47 -17.37
C VAL A 88 -12.74 11.48 -17.18
N PRO A 89 -12.44 12.77 -16.92
CA PRO A 89 -13.48 13.79 -16.81
C PRO A 89 -14.25 13.95 -18.12
N ALA A 90 -15.54 14.28 -18.04
CA ALA A 90 -16.39 14.48 -19.21
C ALA A 90 -15.79 15.55 -20.13
N ARG A 91 -15.59 15.20 -21.42
CA ARG A 91 -14.94 16.05 -22.43
C ARG A 91 -13.51 16.49 -22.05
N GLY A 92 -12.85 15.81 -21.13
CA GLY A 92 -11.46 16.06 -20.76
C GLY A 92 -10.52 14.93 -21.17
N ALA A 93 -9.28 15.01 -20.70
CA ALA A 93 -8.25 14.02 -20.95
C ALA A 93 -7.38 13.83 -19.70
N LEU A 94 -6.73 12.67 -19.61
CA LEU A 94 -5.71 12.41 -18.59
C LEU A 94 -4.36 12.97 -19.03
N LYS A 95 -3.47 13.19 -18.06
CA LYS A 95 -2.08 13.57 -18.30
C LYS A 95 -1.33 12.43 -19.00
N PRO A 96 -0.56 12.69 -20.08
CA PRO A 96 0.29 11.69 -20.70
C PRO A 96 1.22 11.04 -19.68
N GLN A 97 1.25 9.71 -19.65
CA GLN A 97 2.17 8.93 -18.82
C GLN A 97 3.36 8.48 -19.67
N LYS A 98 4.57 8.58 -19.10
CA LYS A 98 5.78 8.00 -19.70
C LYS A 98 6.28 6.88 -18.80
N HIS A 99 6.54 5.72 -19.38
CA HIS A 99 7.29 4.65 -18.74
C HIS A 99 8.73 4.67 -19.28
N MET A 100 9.66 4.06 -18.52
CA MET A 100 11.01 3.78 -19.02
C MET A 100 11.03 2.50 -19.85
#